data_AF-A0ED31-F1
#
_entry.id   AF-A0ED31-F1
#
_cell.length_a   1.000
_cell.length_b   1.000
_cell.length_c   1.000
_cell.angle_alpha   90.00
_cell.angle_beta   90.00
_cell.angle_gamma   90.00
#
_symmetry.space_group_name_H-M   'P 1'
#
loop_
_entity.id
_entity.type
_entity.pdbx_description
1 polymer ?
#
loop_
_entity_poly.entity_id
_entity_poly.type
_entity_poly.pdbx_seq_one_letter_code
_entity_poly.pdbx_strand_id
1 'polypeptide(L)'
;MISKDNYTCPICLGVFVDPCKLQCNHIFCLSCLLELVDFNFIQYKCPMCRIQIMNDKGPFKIDEEIQHIVQTCFKEEFQKRQQEIKLNQEVNQKEMKIKINYGNEYRYFEEEKSNKHQWTLYVTLDYVSQFDQTPLNSLVLIELVDNVKFILDETFYPDVIVVRNPPFQLTRRGWDVFSIPIEITFKPQYKLDPIKIEHHLVFQQGGIQKCQINKINAENIKNQLDAKKQNQQQKIVQTKKIWKA
;
A
#
# COMPACT_ATOMS: atom_id res chain seq x y z
N MET A 1 29.20 25.21 22.91
CA MET A 1 28.73 25.01 21.53
C MET A 1 27.68 23.91 21.57
N ILE A 2 26.52 24.13 20.94
CA ILE A 2 25.45 23.13 20.89
C ILE A 2 25.85 22.09 19.83
N SER A 3 25.88 20.79 20.20
CA SER A 3 26.20 19.72 19.26
C SER A 3 25.02 19.39 18.37
N LYS A 4 25.23 19.33 17.05
CA LYS A 4 24.23 19.01 16.03
C LYS A 4 23.64 17.60 16.18
N ASP A 5 24.44 16.66 16.69
CA ASP A 5 24.03 15.26 16.82
C ASP A 5 22.84 15.12 17.78
N ASN A 6 22.72 16.02 18.77
CA ASN A 6 21.60 16.04 19.71
C ASN A 6 20.28 16.53 19.08
N TYR A 7 20.32 17.10 17.88
CA TYR A 7 19.17 17.70 17.18
C TYR A 7 18.88 17.02 15.85
N THR A 8 19.37 15.79 15.68
CA THR A 8 19.23 15.01 14.46
C THR A 8 18.21 13.89 14.66
N CYS A 9 17.28 13.75 13.71
CA CYS A 9 16.30 12.70 13.70
C CYS A 9 16.95 11.35 13.35
N PRO A 10 16.76 10.29 14.15
CA PRO A 10 17.38 9.00 13.89
C PRO A 10 16.76 8.22 12.72
N ILE A 11 15.60 8.65 12.20
CA ILE A 11 14.97 8.02 11.02
C ILE A 11 15.56 8.60 9.73
N CYS A 12 15.51 9.93 9.57
CA CYS A 12 15.98 10.57 8.33
C CYS A 12 17.42 11.07 8.39
N LEU A 13 18.08 10.96 9.54
CA LEU A 13 19.47 11.41 9.78
C LEU A 13 19.71 12.90 9.49
N GLY A 14 18.65 13.70 9.48
CA GLY A 14 18.68 15.16 9.28
C GLY A 14 18.24 15.90 10.54
N VAL A 15 18.49 17.21 10.58
CA VAL A 15 18.03 18.04 11.71
C VAL A 15 16.50 17.97 11.87
N PHE A 16 16.01 18.10 13.09
CA PHE A 16 14.57 18.00 13.35
C PHE A 16 13.75 19.06 12.60
N VAL A 17 12.62 18.62 12.04
CA VAL A 17 11.54 19.49 11.53
C VAL A 17 10.24 18.99 12.15
N ASP A 18 9.55 19.89 12.83
CA ASP A 18 8.37 19.57 13.63
C ASP A 18 8.64 18.37 14.57
N PRO A 19 9.65 18.46 15.46
CA PRO A 19 10.04 17.37 16.34
C PRO A 19 8.88 16.97 17.24
N CYS A 20 8.60 15.67 17.33
CA CYS A 20 7.60 15.11 18.22
C CYS A 20 8.27 14.15 19.20
N LYS A 21 8.06 14.41 20.48
CA LYS A 21 8.57 13.57 21.57
C LYS A 21 7.56 12.47 21.89
N LEU A 22 7.99 11.22 21.80
CA LEU A 22 7.19 10.07 22.20
C LEU A 22 7.16 9.90 23.72
N GLN A 23 6.25 9.07 24.23
CA GLN A 23 6.16 8.73 25.66
C GLN A 23 7.44 8.07 26.20
N CYS A 24 8.22 7.43 25.33
CA CYS A 24 9.54 6.88 25.65
C CYS A 24 10.69 7.91 25.58
N ASN A 25 10.37 9.20 25.48
CA ASN A 25 11.28 10.35 25.37
C ASN A 25 12.15 10.44 24.10
N HIS A 26 12.07 9.49 23.18
CA HIS A 26 12.72 9.62 21.87
C HIS A 26 11.98 10.63 20.98
N ILE A 27 12.75 11.40 20.20
CA ILE A 27 12.25 12.50 19.37
C ILE A 27 12.49 12.18 17.91
N PHE A 28 11.50 12.49 17.08
CA PHE A 28 11.52 12.26 15.63
C PHE A 28 10.82 13.41 14.92
N CYS A 29 11.09 13.63 13.63
CA CYS A 29 10.27 14.56 12.85
C CYS A 29 8.83 14.04 12.75
N LEU A 30 7.84 14.94 12.77
CA LEU A 30 6.42 14.59 12.58
C LEU A 30 6.21 13.75 11.32
N SER A 31 6.79 14.16 10.18
CA SER A 31 6.70 13.42 8.91
C SER A 31 7.23 11.99 9.01
N CYS A 32 8.34 11.77 9.73
CA CYS A 32 8.93 10.45 9.92
C CYS A 32 8.06 9.55 10.81
N LEU A 33 7.39 10.12 11.82
CA LEU A 33 6.45 9.37 12.65
C LEU A 33 5.18 9.00 11.87
N LEU A 34 4.63 9.93 11.09
CA LEU A 34 3.47 9.67 10.25
C LEU A 34 3.76 8.56 9.24
N GLU A 35 4.90 8.63 8.55
CA GLU A 35 5.31 7.55 7.64
C GLU A 35 5.46 6.20 8.36
N LEU A 36 6.07 6.18 9.55
CA LEU A 36 6.22 4.94 10.34
C LEU A 36 4.86 4.33 10.72
N VAL A 37 3.90 5.17 11.08
CA VAL A 37 2.51 4.78 11.37
C VAL A 37 1.82 4.26 10.10
N ASP A 38 2.04 4.91 8.95
CA ASP A 38 1.48 4.50 7.66
C ASP A 38 2.12 3.24 7.04
N PHE A 39 3.17 2.67 7.64
CA PHE A 39 3.79 1.43 7.17
C PHE A 39 3.56 0.24 8.11
N ASN A 40 3.36 0.46 9.42
CA ASN A 40 3.30 -0.60 10.42
C ASN A 40 1.90 -0.75 11.06
N PHE A 41 1.01 -1.45 10.36
CA PHE A 41 -0.42 -1.62 10.71
C PHE A 41 -0.74 -2.38 12.00
N ILE A 42 0.23 -3.07 12.59
CA ILE A 42 -0.05 -4.06 13.65
C ILE A 42 0.49 -3.59 15.01
N GLN A 43 1.67 -2.97 15.07
CA GLN A 43 2.27 -2.45 16.31
C GLN A 43 3.22 -1.28 16.02
N TYR A 44 2.81 -0.05 16.36
CA TYR A 44 3.73 1.10 16.33
C TYR A 44 4.75 0.94 17.45
N LYS A 45 6.01 0.71 17.11
CA LYS A 45 7.11 0.62 18.09
C LYS A 45 8.12 1.71 17.80
N CYS A 46 8.64 2.34 18.86
CA CYS A 46 9.72 3.30 18.74
C CYS A 46 10.93 2.65 18.05
N PRO A 47 11.47 3.22 16.95
CA PRO A 47 12.64 2.65 16.28
C PRO A 47 13.88 2.54 17.17
N MET A 48 13.98 3.38 18.20
CA MET A 48 15.15 3.45 19.08
C MET A 48 15.10 2.42 20.22
N CYS A 49 13.94 2.26 20.87
CA CYS A 49 13.82 1.44 22.08
C CYS A 49 12.75 0.33 22.00
N ARG A 50 12.03 0.24 20.87
CA ARG A 50 10.97 -0.75 20.60
C ARG A 50 9.77 -0.71 21.54
N ILE A 51 9.68 0.29 22.43
CA ILE A 51 8.50 0.54 23.25
C ILE A 51 7.32 0.91 22.34
N GLN A 52 6.15 0.38 22.64
CA GLN A 52 4.93 0.64 21.88
C GLN A 52 4.56 2.13 21.93
N ILE A 53 4.25 2.71 20.78
CA ILE A 53 3.77 4.07 20.62
C ILE A 53 2.27 4.03 20.86
N MET A 54 1.84 4.55 22.02
CA MET A 54 0.41 4.73 22.32
C MET A 54 -0.05 6.04 21.67
N ASN A 55 -0.96 5.94 20.70
CA ASN A 55 -1.57 7.08 20.01
C ASN A 55 -3.02 7.34 20.50
N ASP A 56 -3.32 6.93 21.73
CA ASP A 56 -4.61 7.06 22.39
C ASP A 56 -4.98 8.51 22.75
N LYS A 57 -4.01 9.43 22.71
CA LYS A 57 -4.13 10.82 23.17
C LYS A 57 -4.30 11.87 22.06
N GLY A 58 -4.62 11.45 20.84
CA GLY A 58 -4.77 12.35 19.69
C GLY A 58 -3.45 12.60 18.94
N PRO A 59 -3.39 13.58 18.02
CA PRO A 59 -2.25 13.76 17.12
C PRO A 59 -0.94 14.02 17.87
N PHE A 60 0.18 13.64 17.25
CA PHE A 60 1.52 13.92 17.77
C PHE A 60 1.71 15.42 18.00
N LYS A 61 2.26 15.79 19.16
CA LYS A 61 2.53 17.19 19.53
C LYS A 61 3.95 17.58 19.15
N ILE A 62 4.09 18.77 18.59
CA ILE A 62 5.38 19.37 18.25
C ILE A 62 6.04 19.90 19.52
N ASP A 63 7.33 19.63 19.69
CA ASP A 63 8.18 20.17 20.74
C ASP A 63 8.74 21.53 20.27
N GLU A 64 8.02 22.60 20.64
CA GLU A 64 8.31 23.97 20.19
C GLU A 64 9.69 24.47 20.63
N GLU A 65 10.18 24.02 21.79
CA GLU A 65 11.50 24.40 22.31
C GLU A 65 12.61 23.84 21.42
N ILE A 66 12.57 22.54 21.12
CA ILE A 66 13.54 21.90 20.22
C ILE A 66 13.44 22.51 18.83
N GLN A 67 12.21 22.74 18.33
CA GLN A 67 11.98 23.37 17.05
C GLN A 67 12.64 24.76 16.96
N HIS A 68 12.51 25.58 18.01
CA HIS A 68 13.13 26.90 18.07
C HIS A 68 14.66 26.82 18.08
N ILE A 69 15.25 25.88 18.85
CA ILE A 69 16.70 25.69 18.89
C ILE A 69 17.22 25.29 17.50
N VAL A 70 16.55 24.37 16.80
CA VAL A 70 17.00 23.95 15.47
C VAL A 70 16.92 25.10 14.46
N GLN A 71 15.82 25.86 14.47
CA GLN A 71 15.64 27.01 13.58
C GLN A 71 16.69 28.11 13.77
N THR A 72 17.14 28.33 15.01
CA THR A 72 18.07 29.40 15.36
C THR A 72 19.53 28.97 15.20
N CYS A 73 19.87 27.77 15.66
CA CYS A 73 21.25 27.29 15.74
C CYS A 73 21.71 26.50 14.50
N PHE A 74 20.78 25.93 13.71
CA PHE A 74 21.06 25.09 12.54
C PHE A 74 20.22 25.54 11.33
N LYS A 75 20.18 26.87 11.09
CA LYS A 75 19.27 27.52 10.14
C LYS A 75 19.38 26.99 8.71
N GLU A 76 20.59 26.84 8.19
CA GLU A 76 20.83 26.40 6.81
C GLU A 76 20.35 24.95 6.61
N GLU A 77 20.71 24.06 7.53
CA GLU A 77 20.26 22.66 7.48
C GLU A 77 18.76 22.52 7.68
N PHE A 78 18.17 23.32 8.56
CA PHE A 78 16.73 23.35 8.77
C PHE A 78 15.99 23.76 7.48
N GLN A 79 16.43 24.82 6.82
CA GLN A 79 15.85 25.27 5.54
C GLN A 79 15.97 24.22 4.44
N LYS A 80 17.16 23.61 4.30
CA LYS A 80 17.37 22.51 3.36
C LYS A 80 16.41 21.35 3.64
N ARG A 81 16.28 20.96 4.91
CA ARG A 81 15.40 19.87 5.32
C ARG A 81 13.92 20.18 5.05
N GLN A 82 13.47 21.42 5.25
CA GLN A 82 12.11 21.82 4.90
C GLN A 82 11.83 21.71 3.39
N GLN A 83 12.80 22.06 2.54
CA GLN A 83 12.66 21.90 1.09
C GLN A 83 12.57 20.42 0.68
N GLU A 84 13.42 19.57 1.26
CA GLU A 84 13.36 18.12 1.05
C GLU A 84 12.01 17.53 1.47
N ILE A 85 11.48 17.93 2.63
CA ILE A 85 10.18 17.45 3.11
C ILE A 85 9.05 17.89 2.17
N LYS A 86 9.06 19.14 1.70
CA LYS A 86 8.06 19.63 0.74
C LYS A 86 8.11 18.85 -0.57
N LEU A 87 9.31 18.65 -1.12
CA LEU A 87 9.48 17.86 -2.34
C LEU A 87 8.99 16.42 -2.17
N ASN A 88 9.32 15.78 -1.04
CA ASN A 88 8.84 14.43 -0.73
C ASN A 88 7.32 14.38 -0.55
N GLN A 89 6.71 15.41 0.03
CA GLN A 89 5.25 15.51 0.13
C GLN A 89 4.58 15.65 -1.24
N GLU A 90 5.13 16.45 -2.14
CA GLU A 90 4.62 16.58 -3.52
C GLU A 90 4.72 15.27 -4.31
N VAL A 91 5.81 14.51 -4.11
CA VAL A 91 5.94 13.16 -4.69
C VAL A 91 4.95 12.19 -4.05
N ASN A 92 4.85 12.16 -2.72
CA ASN A 92 3.94 11.26 -2.01
C ASN A 92 2.46 11.57 -2.33
N GLN A 93 2.08 12.81 -2.64
CA GLN A 93 0.71 13.15 -3.09
C GLN A 93 0.33 12.50 -4.43
N LYS A 94 1.32 12.11 -5.24
CA LYS A 94 1.09 11.46 -6.55
C LYS A 94 1.00 9.94 -6.43
N GLU A 95 1.35 9.38 -5.29
CA GLU A 95 1.33 7.94 -5.03
C GLU A 95 0.26 7.61 -4.00
N MET A 96 -0.39 6.46 -4.16
CA MET A 96 -1.25 5.87 -3.12
C MET A 96 -0.74 4.50 -2.76
N LYS A 97 -0.89 4.12 -1.49
CA LYS A 97 -0.53 2.79 -1.01
C LYS A 97 -1.73 1.86 -1.11
N ILE A 98 -1.53 0.72 -1.74
CA ILE A 98 -2.48 -0.39 -1.78
C ILE A 98 -1.90 -1.61 -1.07
N LYS A 99 -2.78 -2.40 -0.47
CA LYS A 99 -2.48 -3.64 0.18
C LYS A 99 -2.93 -4.79 -0.71
N ILE A 100 -2.02 -5.68 -1.06
CA ILE A 100 -2.33 -6.89 -1.81
C ILE A 100 -2.36 -8.04 -0.81
N ASN A 101 -3.54 -8.63 -0.61
CA ASN A 101 -3.66 -9.87 0.13
C ASN A 101 -3.64 -11.02 -0.87
N TYR A 102 -2.84 -12.03 -0.56
CA TYR A 102 -2.73 -13.20 -1.41
C TYR A 102 -2.39 -14.41 -0.57
N GLY A 103 -2.66 -15.59 -1.11
CA GLY A 103 -2.38 -16.81 -0.38
C GLY A 103 -2.97 -18.01 -1.09
N ASN A 104 -3.01 -19.12 -0.37
CA ASN A 104 -3.75 -20.29 -0.80
C ASN A 104 -4.62 -20.79 0.34
N GLU A 105 -5.82 -21.25 0.02
CA GLU A 105 -6.56 -22.20 0.84
C GLU A 105 -6.13 -23.62 0.48
N TYR A 106 -6.33 -24.56 1.39
CA TYR A 106 -6.01 -25.97 1.17
C TYR A 106 -7.01 -26.89 1.86
N ARG A 107 -7.38 -27.97 1.14
CA ARG A 107 -8.24 -29.05 1.64
C ARG A 107 -7.68 -30.39 1.17
N TYR A 108 -7.71 -31.37 2.09
CA TYR A 108 -7.36 -32.75 1.82
C TYR A 108 -8.62 -33.61 1.71
N PHE A 109 -8.65 -34.51 0.73
CA PHE A 109 -9.77 -35.42 0.45
C PHE A 109 -9.31 -36.88 0.63
N GLU A 110 -9.60 -37.45 1.81
CA GLU A 110 -9.18 -38.82 2.17
C GLU A 110 -9.80 -39.91 1.30
N GLU A 111 -11.05 -39.71 0.88
CA GLU A 111 -11.87 -40.67 0.13
C GLU A 111 -11.44 -40.83 -1.34
N GLU A 112 -10.67 -39.87 -1.87
CA GLU A 112 -10.25 -39.85 -3.27
C GLU A 112 -9.06 -40.79 -3.50
N LYS A 113 -9.07 -41.60 -4.56
CA LYS A 113 -7.97 -42.54 -4.84
C LYS A 113 -6.68 -41.84 -5.27
N SER A 114 -6.77 -40.65 -5.87
CA SER A 114 -5.66 -39.83 -6.36
C SER A 114 -6.01 -38.35 -6.28
N ASN A 115 -5.03 -37.45 -6.40
CA ASN A 115 -5.25 -35.99 -6.38
C ASN A 115 -5.97 -35.49 -5.11
N LYS A 116 -5.62 -36.07 -3.97
CA LYS A 116 -6.25 -35.82 -2.66
C LYS A 116 -6.05 -34.39 -2.14
N HIS A 117 -5.06 -33.69 -2.67
CA HIS A 117 -4.66 -32.36 -2.26
C HIS A 117 -5.28 -31.34 -3.20
N GLN A 118 -6.22 -30.53 -2.72
CA GLN A 118 -6.79 -29.41 -3.45
C GLN A 118 -6.35 -28.11 -2.80
N TRP A 119 -5.92 -27.17 -3.63
CA TRP A 119 -5.53 -25.83 -3.19
C TRP A 119 -6.19 -24.78 -4.07
N THR A 120 -6.51 -23.63 -3.47
CA THR A 120 -7.10 -22.48 -4.15
C THR A 120 -6.24 -21.26 -3.87
N LEU A 121 -5.51 -20.79 -4.87
CA LEU A 121 -4.84 -19.49 -4.81
C LEU A 121 -5.86 -18.37 -4.91
N TYR A 122 -5.59 -17.27 -4.24
CA TYR A 122 -6.40 -16.07 -4.33
C TYR A 122 -5.55 -14.80 -4.23
N VAL A 123 -6.06 -13.72 -4.83
CA VAL A 123 -5.52 -12.37 -4.72
C VAL A 123 -6.67 -11.38 -4.53
N THR A 124 -6.51 -10.46 -3.58
CA THR A 124 -7.40 -9.32 -3.38
C THR A 124 -6.58 -8.05 -3.15
N LEU A 125 -7.19 -6.89 -3.44
CA LEU A 125 -6.58 -5.57 -3.26
C LEU A 125 -7.44 -4.76 -2.28
N ASP A 126 -6.80 -4.19 -1.27
CA ASP A 126 -7.40 -3.34 -0.25
C ASP A 126 -6.62 -2.02 -0.11
N TYR A 127 -7.24 -1.03 0.53
CA TYR A 127 -6.55 0.19 0.94
C TYR A 127 -5.73 -0.04 2.21
N VAL A 128 -4.68 0.76 2.35
CA VAL A 128 -3.72 0.64 3.45
C VAL A 128 -4.21 1.39 4.70
N SER A 129 -4.81 2.57 4.55
CA SER A 129 -5.37 3.34 5.67
C SER A 129 -6.82 3.73 5.43
N GLN A 130 -7.60 3.74 6.52
CA GLN A 130 -8.95 4.32 6.58
C GLN A 130 -8.93 5.85 6.80
N PHE A 131 -7.76 6.45 7.09
CA PHE A 131 -7.56 7.90 7.14
C PHE A 131 -7.11 8.51 5.79
N ASP A 132 -6.74 7.67 4.82
CA ASP A 132 -6.51 8.05 3.41
C ASP A 132 -7.82 8.26 2.62
N GLN A 133 -8.94 8.47 3.32
CA GLN A 133 -10.24 8.78 2.72
C GLN A 133 -10.30 10.20 2.15
N THR A 134 -9.44 10.52 1.18
CA THR A 134 -9.77 11.23 -0.08
C THR A 134 -8.50 11.48 -0.90
N PRO A 135 -8.46 10.98 -2.16
CA PRO A 135 -9.18 11.64 -3.24
C PRO A 135 -10.13 10.73 -4.05
N LEU A 136 -10.26 9.45 -3.70
CA LEU A 136 -10.99 8.44 -4.50
C LEU A 136 -12.04 7.66 -3.69
N ASN A 137 -12.79 8.31 -2.80
CA ASN A 137 -13.73 7.68 -1.83
C ASN A 137 -14.76 6.69 -2.39
N SER A 138 -14.90 6.53 -3.71
CA SER A 138 -15.78 5.57 -4.37
C SER A 138 -15.07 4.57 -5.29
N LEU A 139 -13.73 4.54 -5.31
CA LEU A 139 -12.99 3.60 -6.15
C LEU A 139 -13.01 2.20 -5.53
N VAL A 140 -13.40 1.23 -6.35
CA VAL A 140 -13.21 -0.19 -6.04
C VAL A 140 -11.88 -0.63 -6.66
N LEU A 141 -10.85 -0.89 -5.84
CA LEU A 141 -9.49 -1.21 -6.34
C LEU A 141 -9.48 -2.38 -7.33
N ILE A 142 -10.39 -3.34 -7.15
CA ILE A 142 -10.52 -4.50 -8.02
C ILE A 142 -10.89 -4.12 -9.47
N GLU A 143 -11.56 -2.98 -9.67
CA GLU A 143 -11.92 -2.48 -11.00
C GLU A 143 -10.73 -1.88 -11.76
N LEU A 144 -9.63 -1.57 -11.06
CA LEU A 144 -8.39 -1.13 -11.71
C LEU A 144 -7.68 -2.29 -12.40
N VAL A 145 -7.89 -3.52 -11.92
CA VAL A 145 -7.20 -4.72 -12.40
C VAL A 145 -7.78 -5.12 -13.75
N ASP A 146 -6.90 -5.39 -14.71
CA ASP A 146 -7.24 -5.99 -16.00
C ASP A 146 -7.28 -7.51 -15.90
N ASN A 147 -6.23 -8.08 -15.29
CA ASN A 147 -6.13 -9.52 -15.07
C ASN A 147 -5.08 -9.85 -14.00
N VAL A 148 -5.20 -11.06 -13.46
CA VAL A 148 -4.19 -11.71 -12.60
C VAL A 148 -3.70 -12.96 -13.30
N LYS A 149 -2.39 -13.05 -13.49
CA LYS A 149 -1.72 -14.19 -14.11
C LYS A 149 -1.05 -15.03 -13.02
N PHE A 150 -1.39 -16.31 -12.96
CA PHE A 150 -0.75 -17.32 -12.12
C PHE A 150 0.14 -18.19 -13.01
N ILE A 151 1.44 -18.26 -12.68
CA ILE A 151 2.43 -19.03 -13.44
C ILE A 151 2.79 -20.25 -12.60
N LEU A 152 2.26 -21.41 -12.98
CA LEU A 152 2.50 -22.69 -12.33
C LEU A 152 3.77 -23.35 -12.87
N ASP A 153 4.18 -24.41 -12.19
CA ASP A 153 5.20 -25.32 -12.69
C ASP A 153 4.74 -26.02 -14.00
N GLU A 154 5.70 -26.37 -14.86
CA GLU A 154 5.48 -26.97 -16.19
C GLU A 154 4.72 -28.30 -16.15
N THR A 155 4.69 -28.98 -14.99
CA THR A 155 3.89 -30.20 -14.78
C THR A 155 2.38 -29.95 -14.76
N PHE A 156 1.93 -28.70 -14.62
CA PHE A 156 0.53 -28.31 -14.67
C PHE A 156 0.17 -27.77 -16.05
N TYR A 157 -0.80 -28.36 -16.76
CA TYR A 157 -1.28 -27.81 -18.03
C TYR A 157 -2.74 -27.31 -17.94
N PRO A 158 -3.04 -26.08 -18.38
CA PRO A 158 -2.09 -25.02 -18.73
C PRO A 158 -1.30 -24.56 -17.49
N ASP A 159 -0.03 -24.22 -17.69
CA ASP A 159 0.92 -23.75 -16.68
C ASP A 159 0.77 -22.25 -16.42
N VAL A 160 0.42 -21.48 -17.45
CA VAL A 160 0.07 -20.06 -17.32
C VAL A 160 -1.44 -19.86 -17.38
N ILE A 161 -2.02 -19.37 -16.28
CA ILE A 161 -3.46 -19.09 -16.17
C ILE A 161 -3.66 -17.59 -16.00
N VAL A 162 -4.52 -17.00 -16.85
CA VAL A 162 -4.91 -15.59 -16.76
C VAL A 162 -6.37 -15.47 -16.34
N VAL A 163 -6.62 -14.89 -15.17
CA VAL A 163 -7.96 -14.62 -14.64
C VAL A 163 -8.28 -13.14 -14.84
N ARG A 164 -9.27 -12.84 -15.70
CA ARG A 164 -9.60 -11.45 -16.09
C ARG A 164 -10.70 -10.81 -15.24
N ASN A 165 -11.53 -11.62 -14.59
CA ASN A 165 -12.67 -11.14 -13.80
C ASN A 165 -12.55 -11.59 -12.34
N PRO A 166 -12.99 -10.77 -11.38
CA PRO A 166 -13.05 -11.19 -9.99
C PRO A 166 -14.12 -12.29 -9.77
N PRO A 167 -13.95 -13.16 -8.76
CA PRO A 167 -12.81 -13.22 -7.84
C PRO A 167 -11.55 -13.77 -8.53
N PHE A 168 -10.39 -13.15 -8.27
CA PHE A 168 -9.12 -13.57 -8.86
C PHE A 168 -8.56 -14.78 -8.13
N GLN A 169 -9.05 -15.96 -8.50
CA GLN A 169 -8.74 -17.22 -7.84
C GLN A 169 -8.40 -18.31 -8.85
N LEU A 170 -7.57 -19.26 -8.41
CA LEU A 170 -7.19 -20.43 -9.17
C LEU A 170 -7.21 -21.68 -8.28
N THR A 171 -8.06 -22.64 -8.62
CA THR A 171 -8.11 -23.93 -7.95
C THR A 171 -7.47 -25.03 -8.80
N ARG A 172 -6.63 -25.84 -8.16
CA ARG A 172 -6.01 -27.03 -8.75
C ARG A 172 -5.90 -28.13 -7.70
N ARG A 173 -5.63 -29.35 -8.19
CA ARG A 173 -5.21 -30.47 -7.36
C ARG A 173 -3.75 -30.80 -7.69
N GLY A 174 -2.95 -31.12 -6.68
CA GLY A 174 -1.53 -31.41 -6.86
C GLY A 174 -0.89 -31.87 -5.56
N TRP A 175 0.08 -32.77 -5.64
CA TRP A 175 0.67 -33.44 -4.47
C TRP A 175 1.92 -32.73 -3.94
N ASP A 176 2.43 -31.73 -4.65
CA ASP A 176 3.66 -31.02 -4.31
C ASP A 176 3.41 -29.55 -3.96
N VAL A 177 4.36 -28.94 -3.26
CA VAL A 177 4.40 -27.53 -2.88
C VAL A 177 5.52 -26.82 -3.62
N PHE A 178 5.21 -25.67 -4.22
CA PHE A 178 6.15 -24.90 -5.02
C PHE A 178 5.83 -23.42 -4.95
N SER A 179 6.77 -22.58 -5.40
CA SER A 179 6.61 -21.14 -5.50
C SER A 179 5.93 -20.77 -6.81
N ILE A 180 4.91 -19.95 -6.72
CA ILE A 180 4.05 -19.55 -7.83
C ILE A 180 4.20 -18.04 -8.03
N PRO A 181 4.84 -17.61 -9.12
CA PRO A 181 4.80 -16.21 -9.53
C PRO A 181 3.38 -15.79 -9.89
N ILE A 182 2.96 -14.64 -9.37
CA ILE A 182 1.67 -14.03 -9.63
C ILE A 182 1.91 -12.60 -10.14
N GLU A 183 1.32 -12.27 -11.29
CA GLU A 183 1.42 -10.95 -11.91
C GLU A 183 0.03 -10.31 -12.00
N ILE A 184 -0.13 -9.17 -11.34
CA ILE A 184 -1.35 -8.36 -11.33
C ILE A 184 -1.14 -7.24 -12.34
N THR A 185 -1.91 -7.29 -13.44
CA THR A 185 -1.86 -6.28 -14.49
C THR A 185 -3.05 -5.33 -14.34
N PHE A 186 -2.81 -4.03 -14.44
CA PHE A 186 -3.85 -3.01 -14.38
C PHE A 186 -4.36 -2.64 -15.77
N LYS A 187 -5.58 -2.11 -15.83
CA LYS A 187 -6.19 -1.70 -17.10
C LYS A 187 -5.35 -0.60 -17.77
N PRO A 188 -5.05 -0.71 -19.08
CA PRO A 188 -4.08 0.16 -19.75
C PRO A 188 -4.37 1.67 -19.62
N GLN A 189 -5.64 2.07 -19.51
CA GLN A 189 -5.99 3.48 -19.36
C GLN A 189 -5.39 4.13 -18.11
N TYR A 190 -5.14 3.36 -17.05
CA TYR A 190 -4.59 3.88 -15.80
C TYR A 190 -3.07 4.03 -15.83
N LYS A 191 -2.38 3.50 -16.86
CA LYS A 191 -0.93 3.60 -17.02
C LYS A 191 -0.17 3.26 -15.72
N LEU A 192 -0.55 2.14 -15.11
CA LEU A 192 0.08 1.62 -13.90
C LEU A 192 0.97 0.44 -14.26
N ASP A 193 2.13 0.35 -13.62
CA ASP A 193 3.03 -0.79 -13.79
C ASP A 193 2.43 -2.07 -13.18
N PRO A 194 2.64 -3.24 -13.81
CA PRO A 194 2.21 -4.51 -13.23
C PRO A 194 2.91 -4.79 -11.89
N ILE A 195 2.18 -5.41 -10.96
CA ILE A 195 2.75 -5.84 -9.69
C ILE A 195 3.04 -7.34 -9.74
N LYS A 196 4.27 -7.71 -9.41
CA LYS A 196 4.72 -9.10 -9.33
C LYS A 196 4.92 -9.49 -7.88
N ILE A 197 4.35 -10.63 -7.51
CA ILE A 197 4.50 -11.26 -6.19
C ILE A 197 4.79 -12.74 -6.38
N GLU A 198 5.36 -13.38 -5.36
CA GLU A 198 5.63 -14.82 -5.37
C GLU A 198 4.98 -15.47 -4.15
N HIS A 199 4.26 -16.56 -4.38
CA HIS A 199 3.60 -17.31 -3.32
C HIS A 199 4.02 -18.77 -3.29
N HIS A 200 4.67 -19.18 -2.21
CA HIS A 200 4.93 -20.58 -1.93
C HIS A 200 3.68 -21.29 -1.39
N LEU A 201 3.23 -22.34 -2.07
CA LEU A 201 2.09 -23.15 -1.65
C LEU A 201 2.32 -23.80 -0.28
N VAL A 202 1.26 -23.85 0.53
CA VAL A 202 1.29 -24.50 1.84
C VAL A 202 0.11 -25.45 1.98
N PHE A 203 0.39 -26.73 2.28
CA PHE A 203 -0.61 -27.78 2.52
C PHE A 203 -0.97 -27.92 4.00
N GLN A 204 -1.28 -26.79 4.64
CA GLN A 204 -1.81 -26.73 6.00
C GLN A 204 -3.32 -26.56 5.92
N GLN A 205 -4.09 -27.21 6.80
CA GLN A 205 -5.54 -27.08 6.80
C GLN A 205 -5.96 -25.60 6.92
N GLY A 206 -6.76 -25.11 5.97
CA GLY A 206 -7.14 -23.69 5.88
C GLY A 206 -6.13 -22.80 5.12
N GLY A 207 -4.93 -23.31 4.86
CA GLY A 207 -3.90 -22.68 4.05
C GLY A 207 -3.14 -21.56 4.75
N ILE A 208 -2.67 -20.57 3.99
CA ILE A 208 -1.92 -19.41 4.50
C ILE A 208 -2.33 -18.14 3.77
N GLN A 209 -2.35 -17.02 4.50
CA GLN A 209 -2.54 -15.68 3.96
C GLN A 209 -1.28 -14.85 4.15
N LYS A 210 -0.89 -14.11 3.11
CA LYS A 210 0.20 -13.14 3.08
C LYS A 210 -0.34 -11.77 2.65
N CYS A 211 0.45 -10.75 2.90
CA CYS A 211 0.13 -9.37 2.57
C CYS A 211 1.39 -8.64 2.11
N GLN A 212 1.27 -7.83 1.06
CA GLN A 212 2.30 -6.91 0.60
C GLN A 212 1.72 -5.52 0.39
N ILE A 213 2.47 -4.48 0.76
CA ILE A 213 2.09 -3.08 0.50
C ILE A 213 2.84 -2.61 -0.74
N ASN A 214 2.11 -2.02 -1.68
CA ASN A 214 2.64 -1.46 -2.91
C ASN A 214 2.20 -0.02 -3.06
N LYS A 215 3.06 0.81 -3.67
CA LYS A 215 2.68 2.15 -4.11
C LYS A 215 2.25 2.10 -5.58
N ILE A 216 1.18 2.81 -5.91
CA ILE A 216 0.70 3.00 -7.29
C ILE A 216 0.47 4.49 -7.55
N ASN A 217 0.58 4.93 -8.80
CA ASN A 217 0.41 6.33 -9.18
C ASN A 217 -1.08 6.74 -9.10
N ALA A 218 -1.44 7.52 -8.08
CA ALA A 218 -2.80 8.00 -7.84
C ALA A 218 -3.23 9.08 -8.85
N GLU A 219 -2.29 9.89 -9.34
CA GLU A 219 -2.56 10.97 -10.28
C GLU A 219 -3.10 10.44 -11.61
N ASN A 220 -2.50 9.36 -12.14
CA ASN A 220 -2.99 8.70 -13.35
C ASN A 220 -4.41 8.17 -13.20
N ILE A 221 -4.75 7.62 -12.03
CA ILE A 221 -6.08 7.09 -11.76
C ILE A 221 -7.09 8.24 -11.68
N LYS A 222 -6.76 9.31 -10.95
CA LYS A 222 -7.61 10.49 -10.77
C LYS A 222 -7.93 11.17 -12.11
N ASN A 223 -6.92 11.42 -12.93
CA ASN A 223 -7.07 12.05 -14.25
C ASN A 223 -8.06 11.28 -15.14
N GLN A 224 -8.02 9.95 -15.11
CA GLN A 224 -8.94 9.11 -15.90
C GLN A 224 -10.37 9.08 -15.34
N LEU A 225 -10.52 9.09 -14.01
CA LEU A 225 -11.85 9.14 -13.37
C LEU A 225 -12.54 10.48 -13.61
N ASP A 226 -11.80 11.58 -13.54
CA ASP A 226 -12.34 12.93 -13.78
C ASP A 226 -12.74 13.10 -15.26
N ALA A 227 -11.94 12.59 -16.20
CA ALA A 227 -12.30 12.56 -17.62
C ALA A 227 -13.59 11.75 -17.88
N LYS A 228 -13.79 10.60 -17.20
CA LYS A 228 -15.03 9.82 -17.30
C LYS A 228 -16.25 10.60 -16.80
N LYS A 229 -16.13 11.30 -15.66
CA LYS A 229 -17.20 12.13 -15.09
C LYS A 229 -17.60 13.27 -16.03
N GLN A 230 -16.63 13.98 -16.59
CA GLN A 230 -16.87 15.08 -17.54
C GLN A 230 -17.60 14.57 -18.80
N ASN A 231 -17.17 13.44 -19.36
CA ASN A 231 -17.81 12.82 -20.52
C ASN A 231 -19.25 12.35 -20.22
N GLN A 232 -19.50 11.82 -19.03
CA GLN A 232 -20.84 11.41 -18.61
C GLN A 232 -21.78 12.62 -18.44
N GLN A 233 -21.28 13.72 -17.87
CA GLN A 233 -22.03 14.95 -17.68
C GLN A 233 -22.37 15.62 -19.03
N GLN A 234 -21.45 15.61 -19.99
CA GLN A 234 -21.70 16.10 -21.35
C GLN A 234 -22.76 15.26 -22.07
N LYS A 235 -22.73 13.92 -21.96
CA LYS A 235 -23.76 13.03 -22.52
C LYS A 235 -25.14 13.28 -21.91
N ILE A 236 -25.23 13.53 -20.60
CA ILE A 236 -26.49 13.86 -19.90
C ILE A 236 -27.04 15.22 -20.36
N VAL A 237 -26.18 16.23 -20.53
CA VAL A 237 -26.59 17.55 -21.02
C VAL A 237 -27.07 17.48 -22.48
N GLN A 238 -26.38 16.71 -23.33
CA GLN A 238 -26.78 16.51 -24.73
C GLN A 238 -28.11 15.76 -24.85
N THR A 239 -28.30 14.68 -24.10
CA THR A 239 -29.60 13.98 -24.07
C THR A 239 -30.71 14.90 -23.58
N LYS A 240 -30.53 15.64 -22.49
CA LYS A 240 -31.54 16.60 -22.00
C LYS A 240 -31.90 17.71 -23.00
N LYS A 241 -31.00 18.07 -23.93
CA LYS A 241 -31.31 19.01 -25.03
C LYS A 241 -32.14 18.36 -26.13
N ILE A 242 -31.94 17.07 -26.40
CA ILE A 242 -32.69 16.31 -27.40
C ILE A 242 -34.15 16.07 -26.95
N TRP A 243 -34.40 15.85 -25.65
CA TRP A 243 -35.76 15.67 -25.11
C TRP A 243 -36.52 16.98 -24.83
N LYS A 244 -35.93 18.14 -25.15
CA LYS A 244 -36.54 19.48 -24.99
C LYS A 244 -36.82 20.19 -26.33
N ALA A 245 -36.55 19.53 -27.45
CA ALA A 245 -36.91 19.93 -28.80
C ALA A 245 -38.05 19.03 -29.30
#